data_AF-A0A952B812-F1
#
_entry.id   AF-A0A952B812-F1
#
_cell.length_a   1.000
_cell.length_b   1.000
_cell.length_c   1.000
_cell.angle_alpha   90.00
_cell.angle_beta   90.00
_cell.angle_gamma   90.00
#
_symmetry.space_group_name_H-M   'P 1'
#
loop_
_entity.id
_entity.type
_entity.pdbx_description
1 polymer ?
#
loop_
_entity_poly.entity_id
_entity_poly.type
_entity_poly.pdbx_seq_one_letter_code
_entity_poly.pdbx_strand_id
1 'polypeptide(L)'
;MENWTGIVKGTNNGVLTLQFEYINETTIAGTFTLIDADTINVTAKVEGHKDGNIIKGNLLDFEPKAEGVPTKGDVELTLSEDETKMEGTWQTDVGTKGDCVLYRSSSATPQQAGRQSPQSPQTTLEKNIPISFRSFERDDIKEIFSVVDRIAVSIKASGRSCKPHIYTITYDEEEKTRTYELEEFLDKLDAASKIWFVGFEFTYQSDIEIQNIYINIFRQEAYNVALKSNALIQSTSKDTMGVIPEAIRGLISKTKKRSRFWHSSFSDIVVQLSGVIIMIVFSFLISKKIASSLATESKTDTTYMLIIFIISLIVVSNLWVYISRGIFVYIHKTFPVVEIISKKQNKAISNIVFNISCTCFGALTLYCFGMVIEFIKFLLSS
;
A
#
# COMPACT_ATOMS: atom_id res chain seq x y z
N MET A 1 23.45 -25.17 -6.92
CA MET A 1 22.30 -24.48 -7.53
C MET A 1 21.90 -23.32 -6.64
N GLU A 2 22.02 -22.12 -7.17
CA GLU A 2 21.58 -20.87 -6.56
C GLU A 2 20.11 -20.64 -6.90
N ASN A 3 19.33 -20.11 -5.96
CA ASN A 3 17.93 -19.78 -6.17
C ASN A 3 17.65 -18.36 -5.71
N TRP A 4 17.14 -17.53 -6.60
CA TRP A 4 16.88 -16.11 -6.37
C TRP A 4 15.43 -15.84 -6.67
N THR A 5 14.75 -15.08 -5.81
CA THR A 5 13.35 -14.71 -6.03
C THR A 5 13.16 -13.25 -5.72
N GLY A 6 12.35 -12.57 -6.51
CA GLY A 6 11.97 -11.20 -6.25
C GLY A 6 10.95 -10.68 -7.24
N ILE A 7 11.06 -9.40 -7.59
CA ILE A 7 10.03 -8.68 -8.32
C ILE A 7 10.57 -8.08 -9.61
N VAL A 8 9.72 -8.04 -10.64
CA VAL A 8 9.96 -7.26 -11.86
C VAL A 8 8.99 -6.09 -11.96
N LYS A 9 9.44 -4.98 -12.54
CA LYS A 9 8.63 -3.79 -12.83
C LYS A 9 8.94 -3.27 -14.22
N GLY A 10 7.92 -3.07 -15.05
CA GLY A 10 8.11 -2.60 -16.42
C GLY A 10 6.86 -2.84 -17.27
N THR A 11 7.07 -3.36 -18.49
CA THR A 11 5.95 -3.84 -19.35
C THR A 11 5.18 -4.97 -18.68
N ASN A 12 5.88 -5.79 -17.90
CA ASN A 12 5.34 -6.86 -17.08
C ASN A 12 5.64 -6.57 -15.61
N ASN A 13 4.72 -6.93 -14.72
CA ASN A 13 4.84 -6.65 -13.30
C ASN A 13 4.44 -7.88 -12.51
N GLY A 14 5.40 -8.50 -11.84
CA GLY A 14 5.22 -9.84 -11.33
C GLY A 14 6.35 -10.32 -10.43
N VAL A 15 6.30 -11.61 -10.11
CA VAL A 15 7.34 -12.31 -9.37
C VAL A 15 8.30 -12.95 -10.37
N LEU A 16 9.58 -12.75 -10.15
CA LEU A 16 10.64 -13.39 -10.91
C LEU A 16 11.41 -14.35 -10.02
N THR A 17 11.55 -15.58 -10.48
CA THR A 17 12.44 -16.59 -9.89
C THR A 17 13.56 -16.90 -10.88
N LEU A 18 14.80 -16.81 -10.42
CA LEU A 18 16.00 -17.11 -11.18
C LEU A 18 16.76 -18.22 -10.45
N GLN A 19 16.79 -19.41 -11.04
CA GLN A 19 17.53 -20.56 -10.52
C GLN A 19 18.68 -20.86 -11.45
N PHE A 20 19.91 -20.89 -10.97
CA PHE A 20 21.05 -21.19 -11.85
C PHE A 20 22.18 -21.88 -11.10
N GLU A 21 23.06 -22.50 -11.86
CA GLU A 21 24.31 -23.05 -11.36
C GLU A 21 25.49 -22.50 -12.15
N TYR A 22 26.64 -22.48 -11.49
CA TYR A 22 27.91 -22.16 -12.11
C TYR A 22 28.44 -23.42 -12.80
N ILE A 23 28.48 -23.41 -14.13
CA ILE A 23 29.13 -24.48 -14.91
C ILE A 23 30.66 -24.42 -14.69
N ASN A 24 31.18 -23.20 -14.61
CA ASN A 24 32.56 -22.89 -14.21
C ASN A 24 32.55 -21.55 -13.46
N GLU A 25 33.73 -21.00 -13.11
CA GLU A 25 33.83 -19.76 -12.30
C GLU A 25 33.07 -18.56 -12.87
N THR A 26 32.90 -18.49 -14.19
CA THR A 26 32.27 -17.35 -14.86
C THR A 26 30.99 -17.70 -15.58
N THR A 27 30.77 -18.94 -16.00
CA THR A 27 29.63 -19.33 -16.85
C THR A 27 28.49 -19.85 -15.99
N ILE A 28 27.29 -19.34 -16.22
CA ILE A 28 26.07 -19.77 -15.54
C ILE A 28 25.06 -20.40 -16.51
N ALA A 29 24.31 -21.38 -16.02
CA ALA A 29 23.15 -21.92 -16.71
C ALA A 29 22.01 -22.20 -15.73
N GLY A 30 20.77 -22.03 -16.17
CA GLY A 30 19.62 -22.13 -15.27
C GLY A 30 18.27 -21.89 -15.91
N THR A 31 17.31 -21.49 -15.08
CA THR A 31 15.96 -21.12 -15.45
C THR A 31 15.59 -19.74 -14.90
N PHE A 32 14.85 -19.00 -15.73
CA PHE A 32 14.23 -17.72 -15.44
C PHE A 32 12.72 -17.93 -15.54
N THR A 33 11.99 -17.76 -14.44
CA THR A 33 10.54 -17.94 -14.38
C THR A 33 9.88 -16.63 -13.98
N LEU A 34 9.12 -16.04 -14.89
CA LEU A 34 8.33 -14.84 -14.66
C LEU A 34 6.85 -15.20 -14.51
N ILE A 35 6.30 -14.84 -13.36
CA ILE A 35 4.87 -14.93 -13.03
C ILE A 35 4.32 -13.50 -13.04
N ASP A 36 3.71 -13.10 -14.15
CA ASP A 36 2.98 -11.84 -14.27
C ASP A 36 1.51 -12.03 -13.87
N ALA A 37 0.89 -10.97 -13.38
CA ALA A 37 -0.54 -10.94 -13.10
C ALA A 37 -1.40 -10.95 -14.38
N ASP A 38 -0.88 -10.36 -15.48
CA ASP A 38 -1.63 -10.11 -16.72
C ASP A 38 -1.28 -11.09 -17.85
N THR A 39 -0.12 -11.74 -17.79
CA THR A 39 0.33 -12.73 -18.78
C THR A 39 0.45 -14.13 -18.18
N ILE A 40 0.46 -15.14 -19.06
CA ILE A 40 0.70 -16.54 -18.69
C ILE A 40 2.07 -16.65 -18.02
N ASN A 41 2.22 -17.57 -17.05
CA ASN A 41 3.52 -17.89 -16.45
C ASN A 41 4.51 -18.27 -17.55
N VAL A 42 5.62 -17.54 -17.63
CA VAL A 42 6.64 -17.75 -18.65
C VAL A 42 7.90 -18.28 -18.00
N THR A 43 8.44 -19.39 -18.51
CA THR A 43 9.74 -19.92 -18.10
C THR A 43 10.70 -19.91 -19.28
N ALA A 44 11.93 -19.46 -19.09
CA ALA A 44 13.00 -19.48 -20.08
C ALA A 44 14.22 -20.15 -19.46
N LYS A 45 15.06 -20.76 -20.29
CA LYS A 45 16.43 -21.10 -19.89
C LYS A 45 17.26 -19.82 -19.84
N VAL A 46 18.13 -19.72 -18.85
CA VAL A 46 19.14 -18.65 -18.79
C VAL A 46 20.52 -19.24 -19.02
N GLU A 47 21.28 -18.66 -19.93
CA GLU A 47 22.68 -19.00 -20.19
C GLU A 47 23.50 -17.72 -20.25
N GLY A 48 24.56 -17.64 -19.44
CA GLY A 48 25.20 -16.36 -19.19
C GLY A 48 26.59 -16.44 -18.61
N HIS A 49 27.09 -15.27 -18.23
CA HIS A 49 28.37 -15.12 -17.56
C HIS A 49 28.30 -14.11 -16.40
N LYS A 50 29.13 -14.35 -15.38
CA LYS A 50 29.42 -13.45 -14.27
C LYS A 50 30.74 -12.74 -14.55
N ASP A 51 30.71 -11.41 -14.52
CA ASP A 51 31.86 -10.53 -14.61
C ASP A 51 31.89 -9.63 -13.36
N GLY A 52 32.74 -10.00 -12.39
CA GLY A 52 32.75 -9.39 -11.06
C GLY A 52 31.39 -9.55 -10.36
N ASN A 53 30.74 -8.42 -10.08
CA ASN A 53 29.41 -8.40 -9.45
C ASN A 53 28.27 -8.36 -10.47
N ILE A 54 28.55 -8.38 -11.77
CA ILE A 54 27.52 -8.29 -12.81
C ILE A 54 27.28 -9.68 -13.39
N ILE A 55 26.02 -10.09 -13.47
CA ILE A 55 25.56 -11.31 -14.14
C ILE A 55 24.82 -10.90 -15.40
N LYS A 56 25.28 -11.38 -16.55
CA LYS A 56 24.64 -11.18 -17.85
C LYS A 56 24.18 -12.53 -18.40
N GLY A 57 22.87 -12.68 -18.60
CA GLY A 57 22.27 -13.92 -19.10
C GLY A 57 21.42 -13.67 -20.35
N ASN A 58 21.52 -14.59 -21.31
CA ASN A 58 20.58 -14.70 -22.42
C ASN A 58 19.43 -15.60 -21.97
N LEU A 59 18.20 -15.17 -22.23
CA LEU A 59 16.99 -15.92 -22.00
C LEU A 59 16.61 -16.64 -23.30
N LEU A 60 16.47 -17.96 -23.23
CA LEU A 60 16.27 -18.87 -24.37
C LEU A 60 15.12 -19.84 -24.07
N ASP A 61 14.62 -20.53 -25.10
CA ASP A 61 13.66 -21.63 -24.95
C ASP A 61 12.46 -21.31 -24.06
N PHE A 62 11.80 -20.17 -24.33
CA PHE A 62 10.63 -19.73 -23.58
C PHE A 62 9.45 -20.72 -23.70
N GLU A 63 8.79 -20.97 -22.56
CA GLU A 63 7.62 -21.83 -22.40
C GLU A 63 6.50 -21.10 -21.64
N PRO A 64 5.22 -21.28 -22.05
CA PRO A 64 4.76 -22.10 -23.18
C PRO A 64 5.04 -21.44 -24.54
N LYS A 65 5.21 -22.26 -25.59
CA LYS A 65 5.35 -21.77 -26.97
C LYS A 65 3.98 -21.35 -27.51
N ALA A 66 3.57 -20.12 -27.26
CA ALA A 66 2.33 -19.53 -27.75
C ALA A 66 2.59 -18.22 -28.52
N GLU A 67 1.62 -17.80 -29.34
CA GLU A 67 1.72 -16.53 -30.08
C GLU A 67 1.83 -15.35 -29.10
N GLY A 68 2.82 -14.49 -29.31
CA GLY A 68 3.12 -13.35 -28.42
C GLY A 68 4.02 -13.68 -27.22
N VAL A 69 4.38 -14.94 -26.99
CA VAL A 69 5.42 -15.29 -26.00
C VAL A 69 6.80 -14.98 -26.61
N PRO A 70 7.72 -14.34 -25.86
CA PRO A 70 9.09 -14.09 -26.32
C PRO A 70 9.79 -15.34 -26.84
N THR A 71 10.71 -15.20 -27.78
CA THR A 71 11.61 -16.32 -28.16
C THR A 71 13.02 -16.15 -27.61
N LYS A 72 13.41 -14.90 -27.35
CA LYS A 72 14.73 -14.53 -26.83
C LYS A 72 14.63 -13.31 -25.91
N GLY A 73 15.56 -13.20 -24.98
CA GLY A 73 15.72 -12.01 -24.17
C GLY A 73 17.07 -11.94 -23.50
N ASP A 74 17.28 -10.87 -22.75
CA ASP A 74 18.50 -10.62 -22.01
C ASP A 74 18.14 -10.21 -20.58
N VAL A 75 18.99 -10.57 -19.63
CA VAL A 75 18.92 -10.13 -18.24
C VAL A 75 20.32 -9.70 -17.79
N GLU A 76 20.41 -8.53 -17.16
CA GLU A 76 21.63 -7.99 -16.57
C GLU A 76 21.35 -7.64 -15.11
N LEU A 77 22.08 -8.27 -14.19
CA LEU A 77 21.88 -8.16 -12.74
C LEU A 77 23.19 -7.77 -12.06
N THR A 78 23.13 -6.82 -11.14
CA THR A 78 24.26 -6.44 -10.27
C THR A 78 24.02 -7.01 -8.88
N LEU A 79 24.94 -7.86 -8.43
CA LEU A 79 24.99 -8.45 -7.10
C LEU A 79 25.48 -7.42 -6.08
N SER A 80 24.79 -7.35 -4.93
CA SER A 80 25.22 -6.53 -3.79
C SER A 80 26.50 -7.07 -3.16
N GLU A 81 27.24 -6.22 -2.44
CA GLU A 81 28.50 -6.61 -1.76
C GLU A 81 28.33 -7.76 -0.76
N ASP A 82 27.15 -7.88 -0.14
CA ASP A 82 26.82 -8.95 0.80
C ASP A 82 26.24 -10.21 0.14
N GLU A 83 26.13 -10.22 -1.20
CA GLU A 83 25.55 -11.30 -2.00
C GLU A 83 24.15 -11.75 -1.55
N THR A 84 23.36 -10.85 -0.96
CA THR A 84 21.98 -11.16 -0.55
C THR A 84 20.94 -10.66 -1.56
N LYS A 85 21.32 -9.73 -2.43
CA LYS A 85 20.43 -9.00 -3.32
C LYS A 85 21.04 -8.84 -4.71
N MET A 86 20.22 -8.95 -5.74
CA MET A 86 20.57 -8.57 -7.11
C MET A 86 19.59 -7.51 -7.61
N GLU A 87 20.09 -6.52 -8.34
CA GLU A 87 19.27 -5.51 -9.01
C GLU A 87 19.71 -5.32 -10.45
N GLY A 88 18.77 -5.15 -11.36
CA GLY A 88 19.13 -4.85 -12.74
C GLY A 88 17.94 -4.84 -13.67
N THR A 89 18.18 -5.14 -14.95
CA THR A 89 17.19 -5.00 -16.01
C THR A 89 17.03 -6.29 -16.80
N TRP A 90 15.87 -6.44 -17.43
CA TRP A 90 15.59 -7.51 -18.37
C TRP A 90 14.85 -6.95 -19.57
N GLN A 91 14.99 -7.62 -20.71
CA GLN A 91 14.30 -7.28 -21.95
C GLN A 91 14.09 -8.51 -22.83
N THR A 92 13.14 -8.44 -23.76
CA THR A 92 12.86 -9.50 -24.74
C THR A 92 12.71 -8.97 -26.16
N ASP A 93 12.76 -9.89 -27.11
CA ASP A 93 12.56 -9.65 -28.55
C ASP A 93 11.17 -9.10 -28.92
N VAL A 94 10.13 -9.43 -28.17
CA VAL A 94 8.76 -8.88 -28.34
C VAL A 94 8.58 -7.50 -27.69
N GLY A 95 9.66 -6.86 -27.23
CA GLY A 95 9.65 -5.50 -26.69
C GLY A 95 9.20 -5.40 -25.23
N THR A 96 9.04 -6.54 -24.54
CA THR A 96 8.86 -6.52 -23.08
C THR A 96 10.17 -6.22 -22.38
N LYS A 97 10.15 -5.39 -21.34
CA LYS A 97 11.33 -4.99 -20.58
C LYS A 97 10.97 -4.41 -19.23
N GLY A 98 11.91 -4.43 -18.30
CA GLY A 98 11.73 -3.82 -17.00
C GLY A 98 12.96 -3.90 -16.13
N ASP A 99 12.82 -3.33 -14.94
CA ASP A 99 13.75 -3.46 -13.83
C ASP A 99 13.37 -4.70 -13.00
N CYS A 100 14.34 -5.29 -12.33
CA CYS A 100 14.11 -6.40 -11.42
C CYS A 100 15.00 -6.30 -10.18
N VAL A 101 14.45 -6.78 -9.06
CA VAL A 101 15.14 -6.86 -7.77
C VAL A 101 14.92 -8.26 -7.23
N LEU A 102 15.99 -9.03 -7.05
CA LEU A 102 15.97 -10.40 -6.59
C LEU A 102 16.69 -10.54 -5.25
N TYR A 103 16.27 -11.49 -4.45
CA TYR A 103 16.88 -11.83 -3.17
C TYR A 103 17.28 -13.29 -3.16
N ARG A 104 18.44 -13.59 -2.58
CA ARG A 104 18.93 -14.96 -2.47
C ARG A 104 17.97 -15.74 -1.58
N SER A 105 17.39 -16.80 -2.10
CA SER A 105 16.62 -17.74 -1.29
C SER A 105 17.64 -18.43 -0.38
N SER A 106 17.42 -18.38 0.93
CA SER A 106 18.34 -18.93 1.92
C SER A 106 18.37 -20.47 1.88
N SER A 107 19.04 -21.04 0.88
CA SER A 107 19.19 -22.48 0.72
C SER A 107 20.45 -22.99 1.42
N ALA A 108 20.47 -22.96 2.76
CA ALA A 108 21.31 -23.82 3.60
C ALA A 108 21.04 -23.59 5.10
N THR A 109 20.17 -24.40 5.71
CA THR A 109 20.37 -24.75 7.12
C THR A 109 21.24 -26.01 7.12
N PRO A 110 22.40 -26.03 7.82
CA PRO A 110 23.19 -27.26 7.96
C PRO A 110 22.28 -28.35 8.52
N GLN A 111 22.28 -29.53 7.91
CA GLN A 111 21.60 -30.71 8.44
C GLN A 111 21.96 -30.87 9.93
N GLN A 112 21.05 -30.46 10.84
CA GLN A 112 21.16 -30.79 12.25
C GLN A 112 20.80 -32.26 12.38
N ALA A 113 21.82 -33.11 12.27
CA ALA A 113 21.75 -34.49 12.68
C ALA A 113 21.38 -34.54 14.17
N GLY A 114 20.12 -34.85 14.45
CA GLY A 114 19.61 -35.15 15.79
C GLY A 114 18.93 -33.99 16.51
N ARG A 115 17.70 -33.64 16.13
CA ARG A 115 16.76 -32.98 17.05
C ARG A 115 15.36 -33.56 16.97
N GLN A 116 14.81 -33.68 18.18
CA GLN A 116 13.54 -34.30 18.56
C GLN A 116 12.34 -33.61 17.90
N SER A 117 11.21 -34.33 17.89
CA SER A 117 9.91 -33.95 17.35
C SER A 117 9.56 -32.47 17.52
N PRO A 118 8.90 -31.84 16.51
CA PRO A 118 8.67 -30.41 16.49
C PRO A 118 7.82 -29.97 17.68
N GLN A 119 8.42 -29.21 18.61
CA GLN A 119 7.66 -28.38 19.51
C GLN A 119 6.97 -27.29 18.67
N SER A 120 5.70 -27.04 19.01
CA SER A 120 4.86 -26.00 18.40
C SER A 120 5.64 -24.68 18.21
N PRO A 121 5.56 -24.06 17.03
CA PRO A 121 6.40 -22.92 16.68
C PRO A 121 6.21 -21.78 17.67
N GLN A 122 7.31 -21.32 18.26
CA GLN A 122 7.32 -20.06 19.01
C GLN A 122 7.15 -18.91 18.01
N THR A 123 5.99 -18.24 18.07
CA THR A 123 5.69 -17.02 17.31
C THR A 123 6.55 -15.85 17.80
N THR A 124 7.81 -15.77 17.37
CA THR A 124 8.64 -14.57 17.54
C THR A 124 8.63 -13.76 16.24
N LEU A 125 7.79 -12.73 16.22
CA LEU A 125 7.72 -11.69 15.20
C LEU A 125 9.05 -10.90 15.14
N GLU A 126 9.99 -11.33 14.29
CA GLU A 126 11.27 -10.63 14.10
C GLU A 126 11.61 -10.37 12.63
N LYS A 127 11.13 -9.22 12.10
CA LYS A 127 11.86 -8.19 11.30
C LYS A 127 10.88 -7.37 10.43
N ASN A 128 11.06 -6.04 10.41
CA ASN A 128 10.13 -5.05 9.82
C ASN A 128 10.54 -4.64 8.40
N ILE A 129 9.56 -4.57 7.50
CA ILE A 129 9.71 -4.21 6.06
C ILE A 129 8.88 -2.93 5.77
N PRO A 130 9.37 -1.97 4.96
CA PRO A 130 8.73 -0.67 4.76
C PRO A 130 7.56 -0.68 3.75
N ILE A 131 6.38 -0.15 4.12
CA ILE A 131 5.18 -0.17 3.26
C ILE A 131 4.49 1.21 3.20
N SER A 132 3.72 1.47 2.13
CA SER A 132 3.02 2.72 1.79
C SER A 132 1.52 2.49 1.53
N PHE A 133 0.74 3.56 1.68
CA PHE A 133 -0.74 3.67 1.79
C PHE A 133 -1.56 3.30 0.53
N ARG A 134 -2.71 2.56 0.63
CA ARG A 134 -3.80 2.36 -0.42
C ARG A 134 -5.04 1.55 0.00
N SER A 135 -6.30 1.87 -0.31
CA SER A 135 -7.46 1.00 0.00
C SER A 135 -7.66 -0.20 -0.91
N PHE A 136 -8.52 -1.13 -0.48
CA PHE A 136 -9.09 -2.17 -1.35
C PHE A 136 -10.60 -2.00 -1.51
N GLU A 137 -11.06 -1.83 -2.74
CA GLU A 137 -12.44 -2.10 -3.14
C GLU A 137 -12.66 -3.62 -3.22
N ARG A 138 -13.91 -4.07 -3.31
CA ARG A 138 -14.24 -5.51 -3.36
C ARG A 138 -13.51 -6.21 -4.53
N ASP A 139 -13.43 -5.56 -5.67
CA ASP A 139 -12.76 -6.12 -6.84
C ASP A 139 -11.24 -6.23 -6.63
N ASP A 140 -10.63 -5.27 -5.93
CA ASP A 140 -9.21 -5.34 -5.55
C ASP A 140 -8.94 -6.53 -4.62
N ILE A 141 -9.87 -6.79 -3.68
CA ILE A 141 -9.82 -7.96 -2.79
C ILE A 141 -9.85 -9.23 -3.64
N LYS A 142 -10.80 -9.37 -4.56
CA LYS A 142 -10.89 -10.53 -5.46
C LYS A 142 -9.61 -10.73 -6.27
N GLU A 143 -9.05 -9.65 -6.81
CA GLU A 143 -7.81 -9.69 -7.58
C GLU A 143 -6.63 -10.19 -6.73
N ILE A 144 -6.47 -9.67 -5.51
CA ILE A 144 -5.40 -10.08 -4.59
C ILE A 144 -5.53 -11.57 -4.26
N PHE A 145 -6.72 -12.02 -3.88
CA PHE A 145 -6.93 -13.43 -3.54
C PHE A 145 -6.75 -14.34 -4.77
N SER A 146 -7.12 -13.90 -5.98
CA SER A 146 -6.83 -14.65 -7.22
C SER A 146 -5.34 -14.79 -7.52
N VAL A 147 -4.53 -13.77 -7.21
CA VAL A 147 -3.08 -13.82 -7.42
C VAL A 147 -2.43 -14.69 -6.37
N VAL A 148 -2.85 -14.55 -5.12
CA VAL A 148 -2.39 -15.37 -4.02
C VAL A 148 -2.70 -16.85 -4.28
N ASP A 149 -3.88 -17.16 -4.84
CA ASP A 149 -4.24 -18.51 -5.28
C ASP A 149 -3.34 -19.00 -6.43
N ARG A 150 -3.07 -18.16 -7.44
CA ARG A 150 -2.11 -18.48 -8.52
C ARG A 150 -0.71 -18.77 -8.00
N ILE A 151 -0.23 -18.00 -7.03
CA ILE A 151 1.06 -18.25 -6.35
C ILE A 151 1.03 -19.62 -5.67
N ALA A 152 -0.04 -19.92 -4.94
CA ALA A 152 -0.19 -21.19 -4.26
C ALA A 152 -0.26 -22.39 -5.22
N VAL A 153 -0.98 -22.26 -6.34
CA VAL A 153 -1.01 -23.26 -7.42
C VAL A 153 0.38 -23.47 -8.02
N SER A 154 1.13 -22.40 -8.26
CA SER A 154 2.51 -22.48 -8.74
C SER A 154 3.43 -23.22 -7.75
N ILE A 155 3.23 -23.01 -6.45
CA ILE A 155 4.00 -23.72 -5.40
C ILE A 155 3.64 -25.22 -5.41
N LYS A 156 2.36 -25.58 -5.54
CA LYS A 156 1.93 -26.99 -5.68
C LYS A 156 2.53 -27.66 -6.92
N ALA A 157 2.57 -26.96 -8.06
CA ALA A 157 3.13 -27.47 -9.31
C ALA A 157 4.63 -27.80 -9.20
N SER A 158 5.36 -27.17 -8.25
CA SER A 158 6.77 -27.48 -7.97
C SER A 158 6.99 -28.79 -7.16
N GLY A 159 5.95 -29.59 -6.94
CA GLY A 159 6.02 -30.87 -6.22
C GLY A 159 5.97 -30.73 -4.69
N ARG A 160 5.72 -29.53 -4.17
CA ARG A 160 5.63 -29.28 -2.72
C ARG A 160 4.24 -29.61 -2.20
N SER A 161 4.16 -30.34 -1.08
CA SER A 161 2.90 -30.62 -0.42
C SER A 161 2.35 -29.34 0.22
N CYS A 162 1.09 -29.02 -0.07
CA CYS A 162 0.47 -27.81 0.41
C CYS A 162 -0.90 -28.13 1.00
N LYS A 163 -1.19 -27.57 2.18
CA LYS A 163 -2.54 -27.66 2.75
C LYS A 163 -3.51 -26.82 1.90
N PRO A 164 -4.82 -27.14 1.94
CA PRO A 164 -5.84 -26.30 1.33
C PRO A 164 -5.74 -24.86 1.85
N HIS A 165 -5.95 -23.90 0.96
CA HIS A 165 -5.99 -22.48 1.31
C HIS A 165 -7.23 -22.22 2.15
N ILE A 166 -7.06 -21.54 3.28
CA ILE A 166 -8.19 -21.19 4.13
C ILE A 166 -8.47 -19.71 3.92
N TYR A 167 -9.60 -19.42 3.30
CA TYR A 167 -10.11 -18.07 3.16
C TYR A 167 -11.08 -17.81 4.30
N THR A 168 -10.97 -16.67 4.99
CA THR A 168 -11.80 -16.35 6.15
C THR A 168 -12.58 -15.08 5.92
N ILE A 169 -13.85 -15.06 6.34
CA ILE A 169 -14.69 -13.86 6.36
C ILE A 169 -15.31 -13.73 7.75
N THR A 170 -15.29 -12.52 8.31
CA THR A 170 -16.10 -12.16 9.50
C THR A 170 -17.19 -11.17 9.11
N TYR A 171 -18.43 -11.52 9.39
CA TYR A 171 -19.63 -10.73 9.11
C TYR A 171 -20.04 -9.86 10.31
N ASP A 172 -20.71 -8.74 10.03
CA ASP A 172 -21.15 -7.72 11.01
C ASP A 172 -22.08 -8.28 12.10
N GLU A 173 -23.01 -9.17 11.72
CA GLU A 173 -24.07 -9.62 12.64
C GLU A 173 -23.69 -10.83 13.50
N GLU A 174 -22.61 -11.55 13.17
CA GLU A 174 -22.28 -12.81 13.82
C GLU A 174 -21.00 -12.78 14.66
N GLU A 175 -20.10 -11.80 14.46
CA GLU A 175 -18.73 -11.71 15.03
C GLU A 175 -17.89 -13.01 14.87
N LYS A 176 -18.38 -13.99 14.12
CA LYS A 176 -17.77 -15.30 13.93
C LYS A 176 -16.98 -15.31 12.63
N THR A 177 -15.70 -15.63 12.74
CA THR A 177 -14.85 -15.91 11.59
C THR A 177 -15.26 -17.26 11.01
N ARG A 178 -15.67 -17.26 9.74
CA ARG A 178 -15.99 -18.48 8.99
C ARG A 178 -14.93 -18.72 7.93
N THR A 179 -14.56 -19.97 7.73
CA THR A 179 -13.54 -20.44 6.77
C THR A 179 -14.22 -21.03 5.54
N TYR A 180 -13.69 -20.74 4.35
CA TYR A 180 -14.24 -21.14 3.05
C TYR A 180 -13.12 -21.56 2.09
N GLU A 181 -13.47 -22.36 1.09
CA GLU A 181 -12.66 -22.52 -0.13
C GLU A 181 -12.82 -21.29 -1.04
N LEU A 182 -11.94 -21.08 -2.03
CA LEU A 182 -11.89 -19.84 -2.82
C LEU A 182 -13.23 -19.51 -3.51
N GLU A 183 -13.84 -20.47 -4.19
CA GLU A 183 -15.08 -20.24 -4.95
C GLU A 183 -16.22 -19.83 -4.01
N GLU A 184 -16.44 -20.60 -2.94
CA GLU A 184 -17.44 -20.25 -1.94
C GLU A 184 -17.11 -18.93 -1.25
N PHE A 185 -15.83 -18.66 -0.96
CA PHE A 185 -15.37 -17.40 -0.42
C PHE A 185 -15.76 -16.22 -1.30
N LEU A 186 -15.54 -16.31 -2.61
CA LEU A 186 -15.87 -15.24 -3.56
C LEU A 186 -17.38 -15.01 -3.63
N ASP A 187 -18.18 -16.08 -3.67
CA ASP A 187 -19.64 -16.00 -3.65
C ASP A 187 -20.16 -15.35 -2.37
N LYS A 188 -19.58 -15.73 -1.23
CA LYS A 188 -19.91 -15.17 0.09
C LYS A 188 -19.46 -13.71 0.23
N LEU A 189 -18.30 -13.36 -0.32
CA LEU A 189 -17.79 -11.99 -0.39
C LEU A 189 -18.75 -11.10 -1.21
N ASP A 190 -19.30 -11.65 -2.29
CA ASP A 190 -20.27 -10.94 -3.14
C ASP A 190 -21.63 -10.76 -2.48
N ALA A 191 -22.12 -11.80 -1.82
CA ALA A 191 -23.39 -11.77 -1.11
C ALA A 191 -23.38 -10.88 0.15
N ALA A 192 -22.21 -10.64 0.74
CA ALA A 192 -22.09 -9.86 1.96
C ALA A 192 -22.38 -8.37 1.73
N SER A 193 -23.25 -7.75 2.53
CA SER A 193 -23.48 -6.29 2.51
C SER A 193 -22.36 -5.52 3.22
N LYS A 194 -21.77 -6.13 4.25
CA LYS A 194 -20.66 -5.61 5.05
C LYS A 194 -19.72 -6.74 5.47
N ILE A 195 -18.42 -6.46 5.41
CA ILE A 195 -17.35 -7.41 5.73
C ILE A 195 -16.36 -6.68 6.64
N TRP A 196 -16.11 -7.23 7.82
CA TRP A 196 -15.15 -6.67 8.79
C TRP A 196 -13.74 -7.18 8.57
N PHE A 197 -13.64 -8.44 8.12
CA PHE A 197 -12.38 -9.16 8.05
C PHE A 197 -12.40 -10.11 6.86
N VAL A 198 -11.27 -10.13 6.16
CA VAL A 198 -10.99 -11.08 5.10
C VAL A 198 -9.58 -11.61 5.31
N GLY A 199 -9.43 -12.90 5.59
CA GLY A 199 -8.13 -13.51 5.87
C GLY A 199 -7.75 -14.58 4.86
N PHE A 200 -6.48 -14.63 4.50
CA PHE A 200 -5.86 -15.75 3.79
C PHE A 200 -4.94 -16.48 4.76
N GLU A 201 -5.06 -17.80 4.87
CA GLU A 201 -4.03 -18.64 5.45
C GLU A 201 -3.53 -19.66 4.44
N PHE A 202 -2.21 -19.68 4.25
CA PHE A 202 -1.52 -20.66 3.43
C PHE A 202 -0.43 -21.32 4.22
N THR A 203 -0.61 -22.62 4.44
CA THR A 203 0.40 -23.48 5.01
C THR A 203 0.93 -24.40 3.93
N TYR A 204 2.21 -24.29 3.62
CA TYR A 204 2.89 -25.30 2.81
C TYR A 204 4.02 -25.94 3.60
N GLN A 205 4.20 -27.23 3.34
CA GLN A 205 5.20 -28.04 4.02
C GLN A 205 6.30 -28.35 3.00
N SER A 206 7.46 -27.74 3.23
CA SER A 206 8.70 -28.20 2.62
C SER A 206 9.27 -29.36 3.43
N ASP A 207 10.27 -30.05 2.90
CA ASP A 207 10.96 -31.15 3.60
C ASP A 207 11.63 -30.72 4.92
N ILE A 208 11.74 -29.41 5.16
CA ILE A 208 12.58 -28.83 6.22
C ILE A 208 11.76 -27.93 7.17
N GLU A 209 10.71 -27.27 6.69
CA GLU A 209 9.92 -26.31 7.50
C GLU A 209 8.47 -26.16 7.02
N ILE A 210 7.57 -25.92 7.98
CA ILE A 210 6.19 -25.49 7.73
C ILE A 210 6.19 -23.96 7.58
N GLN A 211 5.85 -23.49 6.39
CA GLN A 211 5.70 -22.07 6.13
C GLN A 211 4.23 -21.67 6.15
N ASN A 212 3.89 -20.75 7.05
CA ASN A 212 2.55 -20.18 7.14
C ASN A 212 2.57 -18.74 6.64
N ILE A 213 1.68 -18.40 5.71
CA ILE A 213 1.41 -17.03 5.27
C ILE A 213 0.02 -16.66 5.73
N TYR A 214 -0.10 -15.56 6.48
CA TYR A 214 -1.37 -14.98 6.88
C TYR A 214 -1.51 -13.61 6.22
N ILE A 215 -2.59 -13.37 5.47
CA ILE A 215 -2.91 -12.04 4.93
C ILE A 215 -4.29 -11.64 5.46
N ASN A 216 -4.33 -10.72 6.40
CA ASN A 216 -5.57 -10.26 7.02
C ASN A 216 -5.92 -8.85 6.56
N ILE A 217 -6.96 -8.73 5.74
CA ILE A 217 -7.53 -7.46 5.30
C ILE A 217 -8.69 -7.09 6.24
N PHE A 218 -8.47 -6.12 7.11
CA PHE A 218 -9.47 -5.55 8.00
C PHE A 218 -10.24 -4.45 7.26
N ARG A 219 -11.51 -4.21 7.60
CA ARG A 219 -12.24 -2.97 7.33
C ARG A 219 -12.60 -2.36 8.66
N GLN A 220 -11.95 -1.25 9.03
CA GLN A 220 -12.19 -0.59 10.30
C GLN A 220 -13.30 0.48 10.13
N GLU A 221 -14.53 0.12 10.48
CA GLU A 221 -15.63 1.07 10.69
C GLU A 221 -15.50 1.68 12.09
N ALA A 222 -14.48 2.51 12.34
CA ALA A 222 -14.47 3.33 13.54
C ALA A 222 -15.38 4.55 13.31
N TYR A 223 -16.36 4.74 14.19
CA TYR A 223 -17.41 5.78 14.13
C TYR A 223 -16.93 7.24 13.96
N ASN A 224 -15.62 7.50 13.98
CA ASN A 224 -15.01 8.83 13.89
C ASN A 224 -13.76 8.92 13.02
N VAL A 225 -13.34 7.84 12.35
CA VAL A 225 -12.14 7.83 11.51
C VAL A 225 -12.52 7.20 10.18
N ALA A 226 -12.10 7.81 9.07
CA ALA A 226 -12.37 7.31 7.72
C ALA A 226 -12.17 5.80 7.63
N LEU A 227 -13.02 5.14 6.83
CA LEU A 227 -12.92 3.71 6.51
C LEU A 227 -11.49 3.37 6.09
N LYS A 228 -10.73 2.80 7.02
CA LYS A 228 -9.38 2.31 6.77
C LYS A 228 -9.47 0.81 6.71
N SER A 229 -9.10 0.24 5.57
CA SER A 229 -8.78 -1.17 5.56
C SER A 229 -7.35 -1.36 6.05
N ASN A 230 -7.00 -2.46 6.70
CA ASN A 230 -5.61 -2.71 7.11
C ASN A 230 -5.20 -4.08 6.58
N ALA A 231 -3.99 -4.26 6.05
CA ALA A 231 -3.50 -5.59 5.63
C ALA A 231 -2.37 -6.05 6.56
N LEU A 232 -2.58 -7.07 7.37
CA LEU A 232 -1.53 -7.68 8.19
C LEU A 232 -1.00 -8.91 7.48
N ILE A 233 0.28 -8.90 7.14
CA ILE A 233 0.96 -10.03 6.53
C ILE A 233 1.89 -10.66 7.57
N GLN A 234 1.69 -11.93 7.89
CA GLN A 234 2.60 -12.69 8.76
C GLN A 234 3.15 -13.88 7.99
N SER A 235 4.46 -14.12 8.10
CA SER A 235 5.11 -15.29 7.54
C SER A 235 6.10 -15.87 8.54
N THR A 236 6.18 -17.20 8.63
CA THR A 236 7.27 -17.87 9.38
C THR A 236 8.60 -17.81 8.64
N SER A 237 8.59 -17.57 7.32
CA SER A 237 9.78 -17.36 6.50
C SER A 237 10.07 -15.87 6.27
N LYS A 238 11.35 -15.49 6.48
CA LYS A 238 11.88 -14.13 6.25
C LYS A 238 11.87 -13.74 4.78
N ASP A 239 12.15 -14.68 3.88
CA ASP A 239 12.24 -14.43 2.44
C ASP A 239 10.83 -14.10 1.89
N THR A 240 9.83 -14.86 2.33
CA THR A 240 8.42 -14.70 1.94
C THR A 240 7.82 -13.40 2.51
N MET A 241 8.32 -12.93 3.65
CA MET A 241 7.94 -11.64 4.25
C MET A 241 8.35 -10.44 3.38
N GLY A 242 9.41 -10.54 2.56
CA GLY A 242 9.81 -9.50 1.61
C GLY A 242 8.95 -9.46 0.35
N VAL A 243 8.61 -10.63 -0.17
CA VAL A 243 8.00 -10.77 -1.50
C VAL A 243 6.50 -10.47 -1.48
N ILE A 244 5.77 -11.00 -0.50
CA ILE A 244 4.30 -10.87 -0.48
C ILE A 244 3.84 -9.42 -0.34
N PRO A 245 4.36 -8.61 0.62
CA PRO A 245 3.93 -7.23 0.73
C PRO A 245 4.25 -6.42 -0.53
N GLU A 246 5.36 -6.69 -1.22
CA GLU A 246 5.73 -6.02 -2.46
C GLU A 246 4.90 -6.48 -3.67
N ALA A 247 4.56 -7.77 -3.76
CA ALA A 247 3.64 -8.30 -4.77
C ALA A 247 2.25 -7.67 -4.60
N ILE A 248 1.75 -7.64 -3.37
CA ILE A 248 0.50 -6.95 -3.00
C ILE A 248 0.61 -5.46 -3.34
N ARG A 249 1.72 -4.80 -3.00
CA ARG A 249 1.99 -3.38 -3.34
C ARG A 249 2.03 -3.14 -4.84
N GLY A 250 2.54 -4.09 -5.63
CA GLY A 250 2.58 -4.07 -7.09
C GLY A 250 1.19 -4.17 -7.71
N LEU A 251 0.35 -5.08 -7.23
CA LEU A 251 -1.05 -5.22 -7.66
C LEU A 251 -1.87 -3.98 -7.29
N ILE A 252 -1.78 -3.60 -6.02
CA ILE A 252 -2.26 -2.33 -5.50
C ILE A 252 -1.77 -1.19 -6.38
N SER A 253 -0.54 -1.24 -6.90
CA SER A 253 0.01 -0.14 -7.68
C SER A 253 -0.78 0.18 -8.96
N LYS A 254 -1.41 -0.85 -9.53
CA LYS A 254 -2.17 -0.82 -10.78
C LYS A 254 -3.61 -0.30 -10.63
N THR A 255 -4.16 -0.19 -9.41
CA THR A 255 -5.52 0.33 -9.22
C THR A 255 -5.63 1.81 -9.63
N LYS A 256 -6.58 2.09 -10.53
CA LYS A 256 -6.65 3.28 -11.41
C LYS A 256 -6.92 4.62 -10.71
N LYS A 257 -7.26 4.65 -9.42
CA LYS A 257 -7.70 5.87 -8.71
C LYS A 257 -6.71 6.33 -7.63
N ARG A 258 -5.47 6.63 -8.03
CA ARG A 258 -4.46 7.15 -7.08
C ARG A 258 -4.23 8.65 -7.27
N SER A 259 -4.94 9.47 -6.51
CA SER A 259 -4.46 10.83 -6.26
C SER A 259 -3.68 10.84 -4.94
N ARG A 260 -2.34 10.79 -5.04
CA ARG A 260 -1.45 10.92 -3.87
C ARG A 260 -1.65 12.28 -3.17
N PHE A 261 -2.13 13.27 -3.91
CA PHE A 261 -2.41 14.62 -3.42
C PHE A 261 -3.50 14.62 -2.35
N TRP A 262 -4.64 13.95 -2.59
CA TRP A 262 -5.82 13.97 -1.70
C TRP A 262 -5.65 13.23 -0.37
N HIS A 263 -4.51 12.57 -0.16
CA HIS A 263 -4.16 11.87 1.09
C HIS A 263 -2.87 12.37 1.71
N SER A 264 -2.33 13.47 1.20
CA SER A 264 -1.17 14.10 1.79
C SER A 264 -1.59 15.02 2.94
N SER A 265 -0.73 15.24 3.92
CA SER A 265 -0.97 16.29 4.93
C SER A 265 -1.21 17.67 4.29
N PHE A 266 -0.74 17.86 3.05
CA PHE A 266 -1.01 19.05 2.27
C PHE A 266 -2.48 19.21 1.88
N SER A 267 -3.20 18.14 1.51
CA SER A 267 -4.64 18.26 1.22
C SER A 267 -5.44 18.62 2.47
N ASP A 268 -5.05 18.07 3.63
CA ASP A 268 -5.69 18.41 4.90
C ASP A 268 -5.50 19.91 5.19
N ILE A 269 -4.28 20.41 4.99
CA ILE A 269 -3.95 21.84 5.13
C ILE A 269 -4.79 22.69 4.16
N VAL A 270 -4.90 22.29 2.89
CA VAL A 270 -5.70 23.03 1.89
C VAL A 270 -7.17 23.08 2.27
N VAL A 271 -7.76 21.96 2.71
CA VAL A 271 -9.14 21.92 3.17
C VAL A 271 -9.31 22.85 4.37
N GLN A 272 -8.44 22.76 5.39
CA GLN A 272 -8.54 23.63 6.57
C GLN A 272 -8.37 25.12 6.24
N LEU A 273 -7.42 25.49 5.39
CA LEU A 273 -7.21 26.88 4.96
C LEU A 273 -8.40 27.43 4.17
N SER A 274 -8.95 26.62 3.25
CA SER A 274 -10.17 27.00 2.54
C SER A 274 -11.33 27.25 3.51
N GLY A 275 -11.42 26.43 4.56
CA GLY A 275 -12.34 26.62 5.67
C GLY A 275 -12.21 27.98 6.33
N VAL A 276 -11.00 28.35 6.78
CA VAL A 276 -10.76 29.64 7.45
C VAL A 276 -11.18 30.83 6.59
N ILE A 277 -10.82 30.81 5.31
CA ILE A 277 -11.18 31.87 4.36
C ILE A 277 -12.70 31.94 4.19
N ILE A 278 -13.35 30.79 3.94
CA ILE A 278 -14.82 30.71 3.79
C ILE A 278 -15.51 31.19 5.06
N MET A 279 -15.05 30.78 6.25
CA MET A 279 -15.62 31.18 7.54
C MET A 279 -15.59 32.69 7.73
N ILE A 280 -14.45 33.35 7.47
CA ILE A 280 -14.31 34.80 7.61
C ILE A 280 -15.25 35.52 6.64
N VAL A 281 -15.20 35.15 5.34
CA VAL A 281 -16.03 35.79 4.31
C VAL A 281 -17.51 35.62 4.63
N PHE A 282 -17.95 34.40 4.96
CA PHE A 282 -19.36 34.11 5.23
C PHE A 282 -19.85 34.81 6.50
N SER A 283 -19.02 34.84 7.55
CA SER A 283 -19.35 35.54 8.80
C SER A 283 -19.47 37.05 8.60
N PHE A 284 -18.63 37.63 7.75
CA PHE A 284 -18.72 39.05 7.37
C PHE A 284 -19.99 39.35 6.56
N LEU A 285 -20.34 38.50 5.60
CA LEU A 285 -21.57 38.66 4.81
C LEU A 285 -22.83 38.54 5.68
N ILE A 286 -22.85 37.57 6.59
CA ILE A 286 -23.95 37.40 7.56
C ILE A 286 -24.03 38.62 8.47
N SER A 287 -22.91 39.08 9.04
CA SER A 287 -22.92 40.20 9.97
C SER A 287 -23.38 41.49 9.30
N LYS A 288 -22.92 41.76 8.06
CA LYS A 288 -23.39 42.90 7.27
C LYS A 288 -24.90 42.85 7.04
N LYS A 289 -25.45 41.68 6.68
CA LYS A 289 -26.88 41.51 6.38
C LYS A 289 -27.77 41.62 7.62
N ILE A 290 -27.32 41.06 8.75
CA ILE A 290 -28.04 41.13 10.02
C ILE A 290 -27.99 42.57 10.56
N ALA A 291 -26.82 43.20 10.56
CA ALA A 291 -26.65 44.58 11.01
C ALA A 291 -27.53 45.54 10.19
N SER A 292 -27.60 45.38 8.86
CA SER A 292 -28.48 46.21 8.03
C SER A 292 -29.96 45.99 8.31
N SER A 293 -30.36 44.80 8.76
CA SER A 293 -31.75 44.48 9.07
C SER A 293 -32.17 44.94 10.47
N LEU A 294 -31.21 45.05 11.40
CA LEU A 294 -31.42 45.49 12.78
C LEU A 294 -31.23 47.01 12.97
N ALA A 295 -30.70 47.71 11.97
CA ALA A 295 -30.47 49.15 12.03
C ALA A 295 -31.79 49.93 11.99
N THR A 296 -32.50 49.97 13.12
CA THR A 296 -33.55 50.95 13.40
C THR A 296 -32.90 52.32 13.64
N GLU A 297 -32.79 53.10 12.56
CA GLU A 297 -32.61 54.56 12.44
C GLU A 297 -31.43 55.28 13.16
N SER A 298 -30.74 54.64 14.10
CA SER A 298 -29.59 55.22 14.79
C SER A 298 -28.32 54.50 14.34
N LYS A 299 -27.36 55.28 13.82
CA LYS A 299 -26.02 54.88 13.33
C LYS A 299 -25.63 53.45 13.71
N THR A 300 -25.46 52.59 12.71
CA THR A 300 -24.96 51.22 12.84
C THR A 300 -23.66 51.25 13.63
N ASP A 301 -23.77 51.06 14.94
CA ASP A 301 -22.62 51.17 15.84
C ASP A 301 -21.66 50.05 15.45
N THR A 302 -20.47 50.43 15.01
CA THR A 302 -19.37 49.55 14.61
C THR A 302 -19.18 48.37 15.57
N THR A 303 -19.41 48.63 16.86
CA THR A 303 -19.39 47.65 17.94
C THR A 303 -20.42 46.54 17.74
N TYR A 304 -21.67 46.83 17.33
CA TYR A 304 -22.67 45.80 17.06
C TYR A 304 -22.31 44.95 15.86
N MET A 305 -21.80 45.55 14.78
CA MET A 305 -21.36 44.79 13.61
C MET A 305 -20.22 43.83 13.98
N LEU A 306 -19.27 44.27 14.81
CA LEU A 306 -18.18 43.44 15.31
C LEU A 306 -18.71 42.29 16.18
N ILE A 307 -19.64 42.58 17.11
CA ILE A 307 -20.24 41.55 17.97
C ILE A 307 -20.96 40.49 17.13
N ILE A 308 -21.80 40.92 16.17
CA ILE A 308 -22.53 40.01 15.27
C ILE A 308 -21.55 39.20 14.40
N PHE A 309 -20.47 39.81 13.93
CA PHE A 309 -19.41 39.11 13.20
C PHE A 309 -18.77 38.00 14.05
N ILE A 310 -18.38 38.29 15.29
CA ILE A 310 -17.77 37.29 16.19
C ILE A 310 -18.76 36.15 16.47
N ILE A 311 -20.03 36.46 16.74
CA ILE A 311 -21.07 35.44 16.95
C ILE A 311 -21.24 34.58 15.71
N SER A 312 -21.32 35.20 14.53
CA SER A 312 -21.44 34.50 13.24
C SER A 312 -20.23 33.60 12.99
N LEU A 313 -19.03 34.09 13.29
CA LEU A 313 -17.78 33.33 13.16
C LEU A 313 -17.77 32.07 14.03
N ILE A 314 -18.24 32.17 15.28
CA ILE A 314 -18.36 31.02 16.18
C ILE A 314 -19.35 29.98 15.61
N VAL A 315 -20.50 30.43 15.10
CA VAL A 315 -21.52 29.52 14.53
C VAL A 315 -21.00 28.84 13.26
N VAL A 316 -20.43 29.61 12.32
CA VAL A 316 -19.91 29.07 11.06
C VAL A 316 -18.69 28.18 11.30
N SER A 317 -17.88 28.47 12.33
CA SER A 317 -16.76 27.60 12.74
C SER A 317 -17.21 26.23 13.20
N ASN A 318 -18.24 26.16 14.06
CA ASN A 318 -18.82 24.88 14.44
C ASN A 318 -19.42 24.13 13.24
N LEU A 319 -20.09 24.83 12.32
CA LEU A 319 -20.63 24.23 11.10
C LEU A 319 -19.53 23.66 10.19
N TRP A 320 -18.40 24.36 10.07
CA TRP A 320 -17.26 23.93 9.26
C TRP A 320 -16.67 22.60 9.72
N VAL A 321 -16.69 22.30 11.02
CA VAL A 321 -16.23 21.00 11.54
C VAL A 321 -17.04 19.84 10.94
N TYR A 322 -18.36 20.01 10.78
CA TYR A 322 -19.21 18.99 10.16
C TYR A 322 -18.99 18.91 8.65
N ILE A 323 -18.86 20.06 7.98
CA ILE A 323 -18.62 20.11 6.52
C ILE A 323 -17.28 19.47 6.17
N SER A 324 -16.21 19.86 6.86
CA SER A 324 -14.87 19.31 6.65
C SER A 324 -14.82 17.80 6.86
N ARG A 325 -15.50 17.28 7.90
CA ARG A 325 -15.69 15.83 8.08
C ARG A 325 -16.39 15.19 6.88
N GLY A 326 -17.46 15.80 6.38
CA GLY A 326 -18.16 15.33 5.17
C GLY A 326 -17.26 15.31 3.94
N ILE A 327 -16.45 16.36 3.75
CA ILE A 327 -15.45 16.45 2.67
C ILE A 327 -14.42 15.33 2.81
N PHE A 328 -13.86 15.09 3.99
CA PHE A 328 -12.89 14.02 4.20
C PHE A 328 -13.52 12.64 3.98
N VAL A 329 -14.74 12.40 4.46
CA VAL A 329 -15.47 11.14 4.19
C VAL A 329 -15.67 10.97 2.68
N TYR A 330 -16.05 12.02 1.96
CA TYR A 330 -16.22 11.97 0.51
C TYR A 330 -14.90 11.73 -0.22
N ILE A 331 -13.82 12.42 0.17
CA ILE A 331 -12.47 12.21 -0.35
C ILE A 331 -12.05 10.77 -0.09
N HIS A 332 -12.18 10.27 1.14
CA HIS A 332 -11.81 8.90 1.49
C HIS A 332 -12.70 7.85 0.81
N LYS A 333 -13.96 8.16 0.52
CA LYS A 333 -14.83 7.26 -0.27
C LYS A 333 -14.42 7.23 -1.74
N THR A 334 -14.05 8.38 -2.28
CA THR A 334 -13.69 8.54 -3.71
C THR A 334 -12.26 8.07 -3.98
N PHE A 335 -11.41 8.20 -2.98
CA PHE A 335 -10.00 7.87 -2.95
C PHE A 335 -9.74 7.11 -1.63
N PRO A 336 -9.96 5.80 -1.58
CA PRO A 336 -9.86 5.08 -0.31
C PRO A 336 -8.39 4.75 0.04
N VAL A 337 -8.08 4.56 1.34
CA VAL A 337 -6.71 4.26 1.85
C VAL A 337 -6.70 3.11 2.87
N VAL A 338 -5.75 2.16 2.77
CA VAL A 338 -5.40 1.14 3.78
C VAL A 338 -4.16 1.55 4.52
N GLU A 339 -4.17 1.33 5.83
CA GLU A 339 -3.05 1.53 6.73
C GLU A 339 -2.48 0.18 7.17
N ILE A 340 -1.16 0.01 7.13
CA ILE A 340 -0.52 -1.16 7.73
C ILE A 340 0.41 -0.63 8.80
N ILE A 341 0.09 -0.93 10.05
CA ILE A 341 0.74 -0.35 11.23
C ILE A 341 2.13 -0.96 11.40
N SER A 342 3.17 -0.12 11.34
CA SER A 342 4.56 -0.48 11.64
C SER A 342 5.11 0.39 12.76
N LYS A 343 5.91 -0.20 13.65
CA LYS A 343 6.37 0.44 14.89
C LYS A 343 7.73 1.15 14.79
N LYS A 344 8.39 1.20 13.63
CA LYS A 344 9.71 1.86 13.50
C LYS A 344 9.86 2.60 12.18
N GLN A 345 9.38 3.84 12.15
CA GLN A 345 9.95 4.89 11.31
C GLN A 345 10.56 5.93 12.23
N ASN A 346 11.67 6.54 11.83
CA ASN A 346 12.35 7.59 12.58
C ASN A 346 11.45 8.84 12.59
N LYS A 347 10.41 8.81 13.45
CA LYS A 347 9.36 9.84 13.56
C LYS A 347 9.93 11.23 13.84
N ALA A 348 11.17 11.31 14.31
CA ALA A 348 11.86 12.57 14.59
C ALA A 348 11.85 13.52 13.38
N ILE A 349 12.31 13.10 12.19
CA ILE A 349 12.42 14.01 11.04
C ILE A 349 11.04 14.43 10.52
N SER A 350 10.11 13.47 10.38
CA SER A 350 8.74 13.78 9.97
C SER A 350 8.03 14.71 10.95
N ASN A 351 8.22 14.50 12.26
CA ASN A 351 7.62 15.35 13.29
C ASN A 351 8.26 16.74 13.31
N ILE A 352 9.57 16.85 13.09
CA ILE A 352 10.27 18.15 13.00
C ILE A 352 9.76 18.95 11.80
N VAL A 353 9.70 18.34 10.61
CA VAL A 353 9.20 19.00 9.39
C VAL A 353 7.73 19.40 9.56
N PHE A 354 6.91 18.53 10.16
CA PHE A 354 5.52 18.83 10.47
C PHE A 354 5.38 19.99 11.45
N ASN A 355 6.14 20.00 12.55
CA ASN A 355 6.11 21.07 13.55
C ASN A 355 6.58 22.41 12.99
N ILE A 356 7.65 22.43 12.19
CA ILE A 356 8.13 23.63 11.50
C ILE A 356 7.04 24.16 10.56
N SER A 357 6.45 23.28 9.76
CA SER A 357 5.36 23.65 8.84
C SER A 357 4.18 24.23 9.61
N CYS A 358 3.70 23.56 10.67
CA CYS A 358 2.63 24.05 11.53
C CYS A 358 2.95 25.41 12.17
N THR A 359 4.20 25.63 12.58
CA THR A 359 4.63 26.91 13.17
C THR A 359 4.62 28.04 12.13
N CYS A 360 5.18 27.80 10.95
CA CYS A 360 5.13 28.75 9.84
C CYS A 360 3.68 29.05 9.42
N PHE A 361 2.81 28.04 9.37
CA PHE A 361 1.39 28.21 9.08
C PHE A 361 0.65 28.98 10.17
N GLY A 362 0.93 28.71 11.45
CA GLY A 362 0.38 29.47 12.56
C GLY A 362 0.76 30.94 12.47
N ALA A 363 2.03 31.23 12.20
CA ALA A 363 2.51 32.60 12.00
C ALA A 363 1.84 33.29 10.81
N LEU A 364 1.72 32.62 9.66
CA LEU A 364 1.04 33.15 8.48
C LEU A 364 -0.44 33.43 8.76
N THR A 365 -1.12 32.54 9.47
CA THR A 365 -2.53 32.70 9.84
C THR A 365 -2.73 33.91 10.76
N LEU A 366 -1.87 34.07 11.77
CA LEU A 366 -1.88 35.24 12.65
C LEU A 366 -1.61 36.54 11.89
N TYR A 367 -0.68 36.52 10.94
CA TYR A 367 -0.40 37.67 10.08
C TYR A 367 -1.61 38.04 9.22
N CYS A 368 -2.24 37.06 8.56
CA CYS A 368 -3.49 37.27 7.81
C CYS A 368 -4.61 37.80 8.70
N PHE A 369 -4.74 37.29 9.92
CA PHE A 369 -5.73 37.78 10.90
C PHE A 369 -5.45 39.24 11.28
N GLY A 370 -4.18 39.60 11.48
CA GLY A 370 -3.75 40.98 11.67
C GLY A 370 -4.15 41.89 10.51
N MET A 371 -3.87 41.46 9.27
CA MET A 371 -4.29 42.20 8.07
C MET A 371 -5.81 42.35 7.96
N VAL A 372 -6.58 41.31 8.32
CA VAL A 372 -8.05 41.37 8.33
C VAL A 372 -8.54 42.36 9.40
N ILE A 373 -7.94 42.37 10.59
CA ILE A 373 -8.28 43.35 11.62
C ILE A 373 -7.95 44.77 11.14
N GLU A 374 -6.79 44.99 10.53
CA GLU A 374 -6.42 46.30 9.99
C GLU A 374 -7.35 46.74 8.86
N PHE A 375 -7.71 45.82 7.97
CA PHE A 375 -8.68 46.09 6.91
C PHE A 375 -10.07 46.42 7.46
N ILE A 376 -10.53 45.68 8.48
CA ILE A 376 -11.78 45.98 9.17
C ILE A 376 -11.68 47.37 9.83
N LYS A 377 -10.60 47.67 10.54
CA LYS A 377 -10.37 49.01 11.12
C LYS A 377 -10.42 50.10 10.05
N PHE A 378 -9.78 49.88 8.91
CA PHE A 378 -9.79 50.80 7.77
C PHE A 378 -11.20 51.02 7.23
N LEU A 379 -11.96 49.95 7.00
CA LEU A 379 -13.37 50.02 6.57
C LEU A 379 -14.27 50.69 7.60
N LEU A 380 -13.93 50.63 8.89
CA LEU A 380 -14.68 51.26 9.97
C LEU A 380 -14.29 52.73 10.18
N SER A 381 -13.09 53.12 9.75
CA SER A 381 -12.63 54.52 9.78
C SER A 381 -12.98 55.32 8.52
N SER A 382 -13.34 54.62 7.44
CA SER A 382 -13.79 55.18 6.16
C SER A 382 -15.31 55.29 6.17
#